data_AF-A0A2V6NCH2-F1
#
_entry.id   AF-A0A2V6NCH2-F1
#
_cell.length_a   1.000
_cell.length_b   1.000
_cell.length_c   1.000
_cell.angle_alpha   90.00
_cell.angle_beta   90.00
_cell.angle_gamma   90.00
#
_symmetry.space_group_name_H-M   'P 1'
#
loop_
_entity.id
_entity.type
_entity.pdbx_description
1 polymer ?
#
loop_
_entity_poly.entity_id
_entity_poly.type
_entity_poly.pdbx_seq_one_letter_code
_entity_poly.pdbx_strand_id
1 'polypeptide(L)'
;MVVGLGPGSYTGTRIAISAAIGLEATIGAALAGISSLCAISDENDFYVIGDAKRASFFFAKISGGLLKSDPELLSADEMNKRISSITTIPIYTSDELPQFASVKRRFPSAKLLCLRAQTSPQNLARAPLAPLYLREPHITTPRSGQK
;
A
#
# COMPACT_ATOMS: atom_id res chain seq x y z
N MET A 1 15.57 -7.02 8.69
CA MET A 1 14.50 -7.53 7.81
C MET A 1 13.55 -6.40 7.46
N VAL A 2 12.80 -6.51 6.36
CA VAL A 2 11.75 -5.56 6.00
C VAL A 2 10.45 -6.29 5.62
N VAL A 3 9.32 -5.71 5.97
CA VAL A 3 7.98 -6.19 5.58
C VAL A 3 7.17 -5.07 4.93
N GLY A 4 6.34 -5.42 3.95
CA GLY A 4 5.41 -4.51 3.31
C GLY A 4 4.18 -4.29 4.20
N LEU A 5 3.86 -3.03 4.51
CA LEU A 5 2.72 -2.67 5.37
C LEU A 5 1.41 -2.51 4.61
N GLY A 6 1.40 -2.70 3.29
CA GLY A 6 0.25 -2.42 2.44
C GLY A 6 0.25 -1.00 1.85
N PRO A 7 -0.89 -0.54 1.32
CA PRO A 7 -2.20 -1.18 1.36
C PRO A 7 -2.23 -2.48 0.53
N GLY A 8 -3.13 -3.39 0.90
CA GLY A 8 -3.27 -4.71 0.33
C GLY A 8 -4.43 -5.46 0.98
N SER A 9 -4.56 -6.76 0.68
CA SER A 9 -5.57 -7.59 1.35
C SER A 9 -5.42 -7.53 2.87
N TYR A 10 -6.53 -7.28 3.58
CA TYR A 10 -6.57 -7.24 5.05
C TYR A 10 -5.90 -8.46 5.67
N THR A 11 -6.24 -9.65 5.17
CA THR A 11 -5.70 -10.92 5.62
C THR A 11 -4.22 -11.06 5.26
N GLY A 12 -3.86 -10.78 4.01
CA GLY A 12 -2.49 -10.93 3.52
C GLY A 12 -1.47 -10.06 4.27
N THR A 13 -1.80 -8.78 4.45
CA THR A 13 -0.92 -7.83 5.14
C THR A 13 -0.73 -8.21 6.61
N ARG A 14 -1.81 -8.62 7.30
CA ARG A 14 -1.71 -9.06 8.70
C ARG A 14 -0.89 -10.34 8.83
N ILE A 15 -1.08 -11.32 7.94
CA ILE A 15 -0.27 -12.55 7.94
C ILE A 15 1.22 -12.21 7.76
N ALA A 16 1.55 -11.35 6.79
CA ALA A 16 2.93 -10.96 6.52
C ALA A 16 3.58 -10.27 7.72
N ILE A 17 2.90 -9.31 8.35
CA ILE A 17 3.41 -8.60 9.53
C ILE A 17 3.57 -9.56 10.72
N SER A 18 2.58 -10.41 11.01
CA SER A 18 2.67 -11.37 12.11
C SER A 18 3.80 -12.38 11.91
N ALA A 19 3.98 -12.90 10.69
CA ALA A 19 5.08 -13.80 10.37
C ALA A 19 6.44 -13.11 10.55
N ALA A 20 6.56 -11.85 10.11
CA ALA A 20 7.79 -11.07 10.26
C ALA A 20 8.13 -10.81 11.74
N ILE A 21 7.14 -10.49 12.58
CA ILE A 21 7.33 -10.33 14.04
C ILE A 21 7.77 -11.65 14.68
N GLY A 22 7.16 -12.78 14.31
CA GLY A 22 7.58 -14.10 14.80
C GLY A 22 9.02 -14.45 14.42
N LEU A 23 9.42 -14.09 13.20
CA LEU A 23 10.81 -14.23 12.74
C LEU A 23 11.76 -13.33 13.53
N GLU A 24 11.44 -12.05 13.73
CA GLU A 24 12.23 -11.13 14.57
C GLU A 24 12.46 -11.69 15.97
N ALA A 25 11.40 -12.20 16.61
CA ALA A 25 11.48 -12.80 17.95
C ALA A 25 12.36 -14.06 18.00
N THR A 26 12.43 -14.83 16.90
CA THR A 26 13.17 -16.10 16.84
C THR A 26 14.63 -15.89 16.46
N ILE A 27 14.90 -15.01 15.49
CA ILE A 27 16.25 -14.85 14.90
C ILE A 27 17.00 -13.64 15.46
N GLY A 28 16.33 -12.74 16.18
CA GLY A 28 16.93 -11.53 16.76
C GLY A 28 17.32 -10.44 15.75
N ALA A 29 16.92 -10.56 14.48
CA ALA A 29 17.22 -9.56 13.46
C ALA A 29 16.19 -8.43 13.49
N ALA A 30 16.67 -7.18 13.53
CA ALA A 30 15.81 -6.00 13.57
C ALA A 30 14.81 -5.96 12.40
N LEU A 31 13.53 -5.76 12.71
CA LEU A 31 12.45 -5.64 11.75
C LEU A 31 12.09 -4.18 11.47
N ALA A 32 11.66 -3.94 10.24
CA ALA A 32 11.20 -2.65 9.77
C ALA A 32 10.02 -2.81 8.81
N GLY A 33 9.14 -1.81 8.78
CA GLY A 33 8.02 -1.75 7.84
C GLY A 33 8.18 -0.62 6.82
N ILE A 34 7.68 -0.82 5.61
CA ILE A 34 7.53 0.22 4.59
C ILE A 34 6.26 -0.04 3.77
N SER A 35 5.64 1.00 3.20
CA SER A 35 4.50 0.81 2.31
C SER A 35 4.87 -0.08 1.13
N SER A 36 4.00 -1.04 0.82
CA SER A 36 4.17 -1.92 -0.34
C SER A 36 4.11 -1.16 -1.67
N LEU A 37 3.51 0.05 -1.69
CA LEU A 37 3.43 0.90 -2.88
C LEU A 37 4.81 1.37 -3.35
N CYS A 38 5.75 1.56 -2.42
CA CYS A 38 7.14 1.93 -2.72
C CYS A 38 7.88 0.88 -3.55
N ALA A 39 7.33 -0.35 -3.60
CA ALA A 39 7.93 -1.50 -4.28
C ALA A 39 7.22 -1.88 -5.59
N ILE A 40 6.33 -1.02 -6.12
CA ILE A 40 5.59 -1.26 -7.37
C ILE A 40 6.44 -1.00 -8.62
N SER A 41 7.28 0.03 -8.59
CA SER A 41 8.14 0.44 -9.71
C SER A 41 9.53 0.87 -9.23
N ASP A 42 10.55 0.55 -10.03
CA ASP A 42 11.93 0.98 -9.82
C ASP A 42 12.13 2.47 -10.15
N GLU A 43 11.20 3.08 -10.90
CA GLU A 43 11.10 4.52 -11.10
C GLU A 43 10.99 5.28 -9.77
N ASN A 44 11.48 6.53 -9.76
CA ASN A 44 11.45 7.36 -8.55
C ASN A 44 10.10 8.05 -8.34
N ASP A 45 9.43 8.45 -9.42
CA ASP A 45 8.17 9.19 -9.35
C ASP A 45 7.10 8.47 -10.18
N PHE A 46 6.04 8.03 -9.51
CA PHE A 46 4.91 7.36 -10.13
C PHE A 46 3.66 7.47 -9.26
N TYR A 47 2.50 7.23 -9.85
CA TYR A 47 1.25 7.10 -9.11
C TYR A 47 0.86 5.63 -8.96
N VAL A 48 0.24 5.29 -7.85
CA VAL A 48 -0.39 3.99 -7.64
C VAL A 48 -1.85 4.19 -7.32
N ILE A 49 -2.70 3.44 -8.02
CA ILE A 49 -4.13 3.37 -7.76
C ILE A 49 -4.57 1.94 -7.47
N GLY A 50 -5.70 1.79 -6.80
CA GLY A 50 -6.29 0.49 -6.55
C GLY A 50 -7.70 0.58 -5.99
N ASP A 51 -8.37 -0.56 -5.90
CA ASP A 51 -9.72 -0.69 -5.36
C ASP A 51 -9.67 -0.51 -3.82
N ALA A 52 -10.36 0.51 -3.31
CA ALA A 52 -10.50 0.77 -1.88
C ALA A 52 -11.84 0.25 -1.30
N LYS A 53 -12.55 -0.60 -2.05
CA LYS A 53 -13.90 -1.14 -1.77
C LYS A 53 -14.97 -0.06 -1.75
N ARG A 54 -16.25 -0.49 -1.72
CA ARG A 54 -17.42 0.40 -1.65
C ARG A 54 -17.44 1.47 -2.76
N ALA A 55 -17.14 1.06 -3.99
CA ALA A 55 -17.11 1.92 -5.16
C ALA A 55 -16.17 3.14 -5.06
N SER A 56 -15.07 3.00 -4.32
CA SER A 56 -14.01 4.03 -4.22
C SER A 56 -12.64 3.45 -4.54
N PHE A 57 -11.73 4.31 -4.94
CA PHE A 57 -10.38 3.96 -5.32
C PHE A 57 -9.39 4.74 -4.47
N PHE A 58 -8.24 4.15 -4.15
CA PHE A 58 -7.15 4.91 -3.56
C PHE A 58 -6.27 5.50 -4.64
N PHE A 59 -5.71 6.67 -4.38
CA PHE A 59 -4.76 7.37 -5.22
C PHE A 59 -3.56 7.77 -4.38
N ALA A 60 -2.38 7.25 -4.71
CA ALA A 60 -1.16 7.48 -3.98
C ALA A 60 -0.07 8.00 -4.91
N LYS A 61 0.71 8.97 -4.44
CA LYS A 61 1.90 9.47 -5.12
C LYS A 61 3.15 8.90 -4.47
N ILE A 62 3.98 8.25 -5.29
CA ILE A 62 5.34 7.89 -4.91
C ILE A 62 6.28 8.96 -5.44
N SER A 63 7.17 9.46 -4.58
CA SER A 63 8.16 10.47 -4.97
C SER A 63 9.51 10.21 -4.35
N GLY A 64 10.55 10.16 -5.18
CA GLY A 64 11.86 9.66 -4.76
C GLY A 64 11.82 8.20 -4.29
N GLY A 65 10.91 7.39 -4.82
CA GLY A 65 10.73 5.98 -4.46
C GLY A 65 10.01 5.73 -3.15
N LEU A 66 9.44 6.77 -2.52
CA LEU A 66 8.77 6.69 -1.23
C LEU A 66 7.35 7.25 -1.28
N LEU A 67 6.46 6.67 -0.48
CA LEU A 67 5.13 7.21 -0.19
C LEU A 67 5.30 8.39 0.77
N LYS A 68 5.04 9.62 0.29
CA LYS A 68 5.23 10.85 1.10
C LYS A 68 3.98 11.32 1.82
N SER A 69 2.80 10.92 1.33
CA SER A 69 1.51 11.28 1.90
C SER A 69 0.62 10.05 1.91
N ASP A 70 -0.37 10.03 2.80
CA ASP A 70 -1.35 8.97 2.82
C ASP A 70 -2.13 8.91 1.49
N PRO A 71 -2.53 7.71 1.05
CA PRO A 71 -3.35 7.58 -0.15
C PRO A 71 -4.70 8.30 0.01
N GLU A 72 -5.08 9.08 -0.99
CA GLU A 72 -6.39 9.73 -1.06
C GLU A 72 -7.45 8.73 -1.50
N LEU A 73 -8.68 8.83 -0.97
CA LEU A 73 -9.82 8.07 -1.46
C LEU A 73 -10.65 8.91 -2.42
N LEU A 74 -10.85 8.42 -3.63
CA LEU A 74 -11.56 9.10 -4.71
C LEU A 74 -12.72 8.24 -5.22
N SER A 75 -13.78 8.91 -5.67
CA SER A 75 -14.81 8.29 -6.52
C SER A 75 -14.27 7.98 -7.92
N ALA A 76 -15.02 7.21 -8.70
CA ALA A 76 -14.66 6.92 -10.09
C ALA A 76 -14.47 8.20 -10.93
N ASP A 77 -15.37 9.17 -10.77
CA ASP A 77 -15.34 10.43 -11.53
C ASP A 77 -14.14 11.30 -11.16
N GLU A 78 -13.83 11.41 -9.88
CA GLU A 78 -12.64 12.12 -9.39
C GLU A 78 -11.36 11.44 -9.85
N MET A 79 -11.31 10.10 -9.80
CA MET A 79 -10.18 9.32 -10.30
C MET A 79 -9.98 9.55 -11.80
N ASN A 80 -11.04 9.53 -12.61
CA ASN A 80 -10.96 9.81 -14.04
C ASN A 80 -10.42 11.22 -14.33
N LYS A 81 -10.91 12.23 -13.61
CA LYS A 81 -10.40 13.61 -13.73
C LYS A 81 -8.92 13.69 -13.37
N ARG A 82 -8.51 13.02 -12.28
CA ARG A 82 -7.12 13.01 -11.83
C ARG A 82 -6.20 12.32 -12.83
N ILE A 83 -6.58 11.13 -13.29
CA ILE A 83 -5.83 10.37 -14.30
C ILE A 83 -5.68 11.19 -15.58
N SER A 84 -6.77 11.83 -16.05
CA SER A 84 -6.75 12.64 -17.27
C SER A 84 -5.85 13.88 -17.16
N SER A 85 -5.64 14.40 -15.95
CA SER A 85 -4.72 15.52 -15.71
C SER A 85 -3.24 15.14 -15.70
N ILE A 86 -2.93 13.84 -15.61
CA ILE A 86 -1.55 13.32 -15.51
C ILE A 86 -1.12 12.82 -16.89
N THR A 87 -0.17 13.52 -17.51
CA THR A 87 0.27 13.22 -18.88
C THR A 87 1.65 12.57 -18.96
N THR A 88 2.52 12.81 -17.98
CA THR A 88 3.95 12.45 -18.05
C THR A 88 4.39 11.40 -17.03
N ILE A 89 3.67 11.28 -15.91
CA ILE A 89 4.05 10.39 -14.80
C ILE A 89 3.28 9.07 -14.94
N PRO A 90 3.94 7.90 -14.90
CA PRO A 90 3.27 6.62 -15.04
C PRO A 90 2.33 6.35 -13.86
N ILE A 91 1.23 5.67 -14.15
CA ILE A 91 0.22 5.25 -13.17
C ILE A 91 0.15 3.72 -13.17
N TYR A 92 0.29 3.13 -11.99
CA TYR A 92 0.30 1.69 -11.79
C TYR A 92 -0.84 1.21 -10.92
N THR A 93 -1.21 -0.05 -11.07
CA THR A 93 -2.14 -0.73 -10.18
C THR A 93 -1.79 -2.21 -10.02
N SER A 94 -2.11 -2.77 -8.85
CA SER A 94 -2.08 -4.21 -8.60
C SER A 94 -3.47 -4.86 -8.69
N ASP A 95 -4.52 -4.06 -8.89
CA ASP A 95 -5.91 -4.52 -8.99
C ASP A 95 -6.35 -4.62 -10.45
N GLU A 96 -7.49 -5.26 -10.70
CA GLU A 96 -8.09 -5.33 -12.04
C GLU A 96 -9.03 -4.15 -12.22
N LEU A 97 -8.55 -3.10 -12.89
CA LEU A 97 -9.28 -1.84 -13.09
C LEU A 97 -9.43 -1.49 -14.57
N PRO A 98 -10.18 -2.28 -15.36
CA PRO A 98 -10.32 -2.09 -16.81
C PRO A 98 -10.93 -0.74 -17.20
N GLN A 99 -11.64 -0.08 -16.27
CA GLN A 99 -12.21 1.26 -16.48
C GLN A 99 -11.15 2.38 -16.60
N PHE A 100 -9.89 2.12 -16.22
CA PHE A 100 -8.81 3.11 -16.25
C PHE A 100 -7.73 2.69 -17.27
N ALA A 101 -7.98 2.97 -18.55
CA ALA A 101 -7.19 2.44 -19.68
C ALA A 101 -5.71 2.87 -19.71
N SER A 102 -5.35 4.02 -19.12
CA SER A 102 -3.97 4.52 -19.09
C SER A 102 -3.10 3.91 -17.98
N VAL A 103 -3.68 3.03 -17.15
CA VAL A 103 -3.04 2.48 -15.95
C VAL A 103 -2.41 1.12 -16.26
N LYS A 104 -1.16 0.93 -15.84
CA LYS A 104 -0.40 -0.30 -16.09
C LYS A 104 -0.44 -1.24 -14.88
N ARG A 105 -0.62 -2.53 -15.13
CA ARG A 105 -0.54 -3.57 -14.08
C ARG A 105 0.91 -3.78 -13.61
N ARG A 106 1.14 -3.69 -12.30
CA ARG A 106 2.41 -4.00 -11.62
C ARG A 106 2.13 -4.53 -10.21
N PHE A 107 3.07 -5.27 -9.65
CA PHE A 107 2.97 -5.85 -8.32
C PHE A 107 4.19 -5.49 -7.47
N PRO A 108 4.04 -5.37 -6.13
CA PRO A 108 5.16 -5.12 -5.25
C PRO A 108 6.23 -6.21 -5.37
N SER A 109 7.49 -5.80 -5.50
CA SER A 109 8.65 -6.70 -5.54
C SER A 109 9.39 -6.71 -4.20
N ALA A 110 9.63 -7.90 -3.64
CA ALA A 110 10.43 -8.04 -2.41
C ALA A 110 11.86 -7.49 -2.59
N LYS A 111 12.46 -7.67 -3.77
CA LYS A 111 13.78 -7.11 -4.11
C LYS A 111 13.77 -5.59 -4.01
N LEU A 112 12.77 -4.95 -4.61
CA LEU A 112 12.64 -3.50 -4.61
C LEU A 112 12.31 -2.96 -3.22
N LEU A 113 11.44 -3.65 -2.46
CA LEU A 113 11.14 -3.33 -1.08
C LEU A 113 12.41 -3.29 -0.21
N CYS A 114 13.27 -4.30 -0.37
CA CYS A 114 14.57 -4.36 0.30
C CYS A 114 15.48 -3.20 -0.12
N LEU A 115 15.57 -2.92 -1.43
CA LEU A 115 16.35 -1.81 -1.95
C LEU A 115 15.89 -0.47 -1.35
N ARG A 116 14.57 -0.18 -1.36
CA ARG A 116 14.01 1.06 -0.79
C ARG A 116 14.30 1.19 0.71
N ALA A 117 14.24 0.08 1.45
CA ALA A 117 14.57 0.06 2.86
C ALA A 117 16.05 0.39 3.14
N GLN A 118 16.96 -0.08 2.28
CA GLN A 118 18.39 0.22 2.38
C GLN A 118 18.71 1.67 1.99
N THR A 119 18.06 2.20 0.94
CA THR A 119 18.33 3.55 0.44
C THR A 119 17.68 4.65 1.28
N SER A 120 16.69 4.32 2.10
CA SER A 120 15.92 5.30 2.87
C SER A 120 15.55 4.79 4.26
N PRO A 121 16.53 4.39 5.09
CA PRO A 121 16.30 3.75 6.38
C PRO A 121 15.54 4.62 7.39
N GLN A 122 15.59 5.94 7.22
CA GLN A 122 14.88 6.94 8.04
C GLN A 122 13.37 6.98 7.78
N ASN A 123 12.90 6.43 6.65
CA ASN A 123 11.47 6.38 6.30
C ASN A 123 10.83 5.03 6.62
N LEU A 124 11.53 4.20 7.41
CA LEU A 124 11.06 2.89 7.82
C LEU A 124 10.26 2.99 9.12
N ALA A 125 9.07 2.41 9.12
CA ALA A 125 8.32 2.19 10.34
C ALA A 125 9.07 1.19 11.25
N ARG A 126 9.00 1.43 12.55
CA ARG A 126 9.56 0.57 13.60
C ARG A 126 8.45 0.06 14.49
N ALA A 127 8.77 -0.96 15.30
CA ALA A 127 7.80 -1.58 16.17
C ALA A 127 7.08 -0.55 17.06
N PRO A 128 5.76 -0.71 17.31
CA PRO A 128 4.90 -1.78 16.81
C PRO A 128 4.50 -1.59 15.34
N LEU A 129 4.68 -2.64 14.52
CA LEU A 129 4.28 -2.60 13.11
C LEU A 129 2.78 -2.88 12.97
N ALA A 130 2.10 -2.04 12.18
CA ALA A 130 0.69 -2.17 11.89
C ALA A 130 0.44 -2.06 10.37
N PRO A 131 -0.61 -2.72 9.85
CA PRO A 131 -1.03 -2.51 8.47
C PRO A 131 -1.36 -1.04 8.19
N LEU A 132 -0.96 -0.56 7.01
CA LEU A 132 -1.43 0.69 6.45
C LEU A 132 -2.84 0.47 5.90
N TYR A 133 -3.84 0.91 6.67
CA TYR A 133 -5.24 0.83 6.28
C TYR A 133 -5.66 2.09 5.52
N LEU A 134 -6.34 1.90 4.39
CA LEU A 134 -6.97 3.00 3.63
C LEU A 134 -8.24 3.52 4.30
N ARG A 135 -8.85 2.71 5.16
CA ARG A 135 -10.05 3.01 5.94
C ARG A 135 -9.93 2.33 7.29
N GLU A 136 -10.53 2.91 8.32
CA GLU A 136 -10.65 2.20 9.59
C GLU A 136 -11.36 0.84 9.37
N PRO A 137 -10.87 -0.23 10.02
CA PRO A 137 -11.51 -1.53 9.94
C PRO A 137 -12.96 -1.42 10.43
N HIS A 138 -13.89 -1.85 9.59
CA HIS A 138 -15.31 -1.83 9.94
C HIS A 138 -15.57 -2.82 11.07
N ILE A 139 -15.71 -2.32 12.30
CA ILE A 139 -16.20 -3.13 13.42
C ILE A 139 -17.70 -3.29 13.21
N THR A 140 -18.15 -4.47 12.79
CA THR A 140 -19.57 -4.82 12.90
C THR A 140 -19.93 -4.83 14.37
N THR A 141 -20.69 -3.83 14.82
CA THR A 141 -21.28 -3.83 16.16
C THR A 141 -22.12 -5.11 16.29
N PRO A 142 -21.93 -5.93 17.34
CA PRO A 142 -22.71 -7.15 17.50
C PRO A 142 -24.20 -6.79 17.51
N ARG A 143 -25.00 -7.54 16.76
CA ARG A 143 -26.46 -7.41 16.79
C ARG A 143 -26.92 -7.67 18.22
N SER A 144 -27.46 -6.66 18.89
CA SER A 144 -28.06 -6.82 20.22
C SER A 144 -29.12 -7.91 20.13
N GLY A 145 -28.88 -9.03 20.82
CA GLY A 145 -29.86 -10.09 20.93
C GLY A 145 -31.12 -9.52 21.57
N GLN A 146 -32.22 -9.50 20.82
CA GLN A 146 -33.54 -9.27 21.38
C GLN A 146 -33.83 -10.46 22.30
N LYS A 147 -33.98 -10.17 23.61
CA LYS A 147 -34.58 -11.08 24.58
C LYS A 147 -36.10 -11.03 24.46
#